data_AF-A0A917MIN3-F1
#
_entry.id   AF-A0A917MIN3-F1
#
_cell.length_a   1.000
_cell.length_b   1.000
_cell.length_c   1.000
_cell.angle_alpha   90.00
_cell.angle_beta   90.00
_cell.angle_gamma   90.00
#
_symmetry.space_group_name_H-M   'P 1'
#
loop_
_entity.id
_entity.type
_entity.pdbx_description
1 polymer ?
#
loop_
_entity_poly.entity_id
_entity_poly.type
_entity_poly.pdbx_seq_one_letter_code
_entity_poly.pdbx_strand_id
1 'polypeptide(L)'
;MDKSRFKVAIGALGFLACALASPVFAKTYTFTNAGPAFPITIPDGWKVSPSKSGIEVATPDSEIIFWVQGLAPEKVDAAMDEYIAYFKGQGVTTSEQIEKTTETVNGVSVLDMNVPAKWKGAPTVVRFFMVGVRPGVNKVVLLGYWASPEADKARSAEMGQILTDIARP
;
A
#
# COMPACT_ATOMS: atom_id res chain seq x y z
N MET A 1 -8.03 -14.67 -13.49
CA MET A 1 -6.72 -14.03 -13.33
C MET A 1 -5.63 -15.11 -13.33
N ASP A 2 -4.58 -14.96 -14.13
CA ASP A 2 -3.49 -15.95 -14.24
C ASP A 2 -2.31 -15.49 -13.37
N LYS A 3 -2.03 -16.26 -12.30
CA LYS A 3 -1.00 -16.00 -11.28
C LYS A 3 0.43 -15.91 -11.84
N SER A 4 0.63 -16.25 -13.11
CA SER A 4 1.92 -16.05 -13.80
C SER A 4 2.16 -14.61 -14.25
N ARG A 5 1.16 -13.71 -14.19
CA ARG A 5 1.18 -12.46 -14.97
C ARG A 5 1.69 -11.21 -14.25
N PHE A 6 1.97 -11.28 -12.95
CA PHE A 6 2.73 -10.28 -12.18
C PHE A 6 4.25 -10.52 -12.21
N LYS A 7 4.70 -11.65 -12.79
CA LYS A 7 6.10 -12.05 -12.81
C LYS A 7 6.84 -11.54 -14.05
N VAL A 8 7.12 -10.23 -14.10
CA VAL A 8 8.23 -9.67 -14.89
C VAL A 8 8.71 -8.44 -14.08
N ALA A 9 9.90 -8.33 -13.51
CA ALA A 9 11.16 -9.04 -13.71
C ALA A 9 11.82 -9.36 -12.37
N ILE A 10 12.06 -10.63 -12.09
CA ILE A 10 13.10 -11.04 -11.15
C ILE A 10 13.99 -12.00 -11.92
N GLY A 11 15.27 -11.62 -12.03
CA GLY A 11 16.30 -12.43 -12.65
C GLY A 11 16.32 -13.83 -12.06
N ALA A 12 16.44 -14.82 -12.95
CA ALA A 12 16.48 -16.22 -12.63
C ALA A 12 17.65 -16.56 -11.70
N LEU A 13 17.37 -17.25 -10.60
CA LEU A 13 18.22 -18.34 -10.12
C LEU A 13 17.36 -19.33 -9.33
N GLY A 14 17.31 -20.57 -9.82
CA GLY A 14 16.48 -21.62 -9.24
C GLY A 14 16.97 -22.06 -7.87
N PHE A 15 16.03 -22.38 -6.99
CA PHE A 15 16.27 -23.29 -5.89
C PHE A 15 14.98 -24.03 -5.53
N LEU A 16 14.99 -25.34 -5.76
CA LEU A 16 14.01 -26.29 -5.25
C LEU A 16 14.27 -26.43 -3.74
N ALA A 17 13.33 -26.00 -2.89
CA ALA A 17 13.40 -26.25 -1.45
C ALA A 17 12.01 -26.54 -0.87
N CYS A 18 11.94 -27.65 -0.13
CA CYS A 18 10.78 -28.22 0.51
C CYS A 18 9.98 -27.20 1.34
N ALA A 19 8.65 -27.25 1.19
CA ALA A 19 7.71 -26.51 2.02
C ALA A 19 7.70 -27.06 3.46
N LEU A 20 8.47 -26.42 4.34
CA LEU A 20 8.19 -26.42 5.77
C LEU A 20 7.26 -25.23 6.04
N ALA A 21 5.96 -25.50 6.17
CA ALA A 21 4.99 -24.52 6.65
C ALA A 21 5.28 -24.22 8.12
N SER A 22 6.24 -23.33 8.38
CA SER A 22 6.39 -22.70 9.68
C SER A 22 5.24 -21.72 9.86
N PRO A 23 4.59 -21.63 11.04
CA PRO A 23 3.74 -20.50 11.34
C PRO A 23 4.63 -19.26 11.36
N VAL A 24 4.60 -18.51 10.27
CA VAL A 24 5.13 -17.15 10.26
C VAL A 24 4.17 -16.35 11.14
N PHE A 25 4.70 -15.56 12.09
CA PHE A 25 3.93 -14.70 13.00
C PHE A 25 3.98 -13.26 12.53
N ALA A 26 2.81 -12.60 12.48
CA ALA A 26 2.64 -11.27 11.90
C ALA A 26 3.73 -10.33 12.43
N LYS A 27 4.45 -9.66 11.53
CA LYS A 27 5.59 -8.84 11.90
C LYS A 27 5.12 -7.43 12.20
N THR A 28 5.45 -6.92 13.38
CA THR A 28 5.26 -5.50 13.70
C THR A 28 6.38 -4.68 13.06
N TYR A 29 6.03 -3.72 12.21
CA TYR A 29 6.95 -2.71 11.71
C TYR A 29 6.78 -1.40 12.50
N THR A 30 7.85 -0.86 13.05
CA THR A 30 7.81 0.45 13.72
C THR A 30 7.99 1.56 12.70
N PHE A 31 6.93 2.31 12.43
CA PHE A 31 6.94 3.43 11.50
C PHE A 31 7.34 4.73 12.20
N THR A 32 8.37 5.40 11.68
CA THR A 32 8.98 6.60 12.30
C THR A 32 8.91 7.86 11.44
N ASN A 33 8.36 7.77 10.22
CA ASN A 33 8.55 8.83 9.22
C ASN A 33 7.47 9.93 9.22
N ALA A 34 6.46 9.82 10.10
CA ALA A 34 5.36 10.78 10.24
C ALA A 34 5.22 11.36 11.66
N GLY A 35 6.33 11.53 12.39
CA GLY A 35 6.35 12.04 13.77
C GLY A 35 6.64 10.94 14.78
N PRO A 36 5.96 10.89 15.95
CA PRO A 36 6.24 9.86 16.95
C PRO A 36 6.01 8.46 16.40
N ALA A 37 6.90 7.53 16.76
CA ALA A 37 6.89 6.17 16.25
C ALA A 37 5.57 5.45 16.59
N PHE A 38 5.07 4.64 15.65
CA PHE A 38 3.91 3.79 15.88
C PHE A 38 4.05 2.43 15.19
N PRO A 39 3.47 1.36 15.74
CA PRO A 39 3.51 0.04 15.14
C PRO A 39 2.51 -0.07 13.98
N ILE A 40 2.92 -0.75 12.91
CA ILE A 40 2.05 -1.24 11.83
C ILE A 40 2.17 -2.77 11.82
N THR A 41 1.05 -3.47 11.94
CA THR A 41 0.98 -4.92 11.88
C THR A 41 1.00 -5.35 10.41
N ILE A 42 2.07 -6.01 10.00
CA ILE A 42 2.21 -6.54 8.65
C ILE A 42 1.88 -8.04 8.65
N PRO A 43 0.94 -8.49 7.82
CA PRO A 43 0.58 -9.90 7.75
C PRO A 43 1.74 -10.79 7.33
N ASP A 44 1.56 -12.07 7.62
CA ASP A 44 2.61 -13.04 7.49
C ASP A 44 3.02 -13.36 6.06
N GLY A 45 4.34 -13.43 5.87
CA GLY A 45 4.96 -13.66 4.58
C GLY A 45 4.99 -12.43 3.66
N TRP A 46 4.36 -11.31 4.05
CA TRP A 46 4.42 -10.09 3.26
C TRP A 46 5.83 -9.51 3.36
N LYS A 47 6.37 -9.10 2.22
CA LYS A 47 7.69 -8.50 2.13
C LYS A 47 7.59 -7.04 2.52
N VAL A 48 8.45 -6.58 3.42
CA VAL A 48 8.62 -5.17 3.75
C VAL A 48 9.99 -4.71 3.27
N SER A 49 10.03 -3.63 2.49
CA SER A 49 11.26 -3.01 1.99
C SER A 49 11.33 -1.55 2.48
N PRO A 50 12.42 -1.12 3.12
CA PRO A 50 12.56 0.28 3.53
C PRO A 50 12.70 1.20 2.32
N SER A 51 12.19 2.42 2.42
CA SER A 51 12.41 3.51 1.47
C SER A 51 12.88 4.76 2.19
N LYS A 52 13.34 5.77 1.45
CA LYS A 52 13.80 7.04 2.03
C LYS A 52 12.73 7.74 2.89
N SER A 53 11.47 7.58 2.51
CA SER A 53 10.33 8.31 3.07
C SER A 53 9.34 7.40 3.81
N GLY A 54 9.60 6.10 3.89
CA GLY A 54 8.72 5.15 4.56
C GLY A 54 9.04 3.70 4.23
N ILE A 55 8.00 2.93 3.87
CA ILE A 55 8.12 1.52 3.50
C ILE A 55 7.34 1.20 2.24
N GLU A 56 7.79 0.19 1.53
CA GLU A 56 7.02 -0.58 0.56
C GLU A 56 6.69 -1.95 1.16
N VAL A 57 5.47 -2.42 0.94
CA VAL A 57 5.01 -3.72 1.38
C VAL A 57 4.34 -4.44 0.21
N ALA A 58 4.66 -5.73 0.04
CA ALA A 58 4.09 -6.56 -1.02
C ALA A 58 3.66 -7.93 -0.49
N THR A 59 2.55 -8.46 -1.00
CA THR A 59 2.17 -9.87 -0.76
C THR A 59 3.17 -10.82 -1.42
N PRO A 60 3.27 -12.09 -0.97
CA PRO A 60 4.18 -13.08 -1.58
C PRO A 60 3.99 -13.30 -3.08
N ASP A 61 2.78 -13.11 -3.59
CA ASP A 61 2.40 -13.23 -5.00
C ASP A 61 2.43 -11.89 -5.76
N SER A 62 2.78 -10.80 -5.08
CA SER A 62 2.77 -9.42 -5.60
C SER A 62 1.41 -8.93 -6.12
N GLU A 63 0.32 -9.61 -5.77
CA GLU A 63 -1.04 -9.20 -6.13
C GLU A 63 -1.51 -7.96 -5.35
N ILE A 64 -0.83 -7.61 -4.25
CA ILE A 64 -0.97 -6.34 -3.54
C ILE A 64 0.43 -5.76 -3.33
N ILE A 65 0.60 -4.50 -3.71
CA ILE A 65 1.78 -3.68 -3.39
C ILE A 65 1.28 -2.35 -2.86
N PHE A 66 1.80 -1.93 -1.70
CA PHE A 66 1.49 -0.62 -1.16
C PHE A 66 2.71 0.04 -0.55
N TRP A 67 2.63 1.35 -0.42
CA TRP A 67 3.67 2.17 0.17
C TRP A 67 3.07 3.02 1.26
N VAL A 68 3.76 3.13 2.39
CA VAL A 68 3.37 4.03 3.48
C VAL A 68 4.45 5.08 3.60
N GLN A 69 4.09 6.35 3.42
CA GLN A 69 5.02 7.48 3.48
C GLN A 69 4.55 8.53 4.47
N GLY A 70 5.49 9.10 5.23
CA GLY A 70 5.23 10.26 6.08
C GLY A 70 5.68 11.54 5.37
N LEU A 71 4.74 12.39 4.99
CA LEU A 71 4.96 13.54 4.10
C LEU A 71 4.53 14.83 4.77
N ALA A 72 5.19 15.95 4.42
CA ALA A 72 4.60 17.26 4.69
C ALA A 72 3.35 17.45 3.80
N PRO A 73 2.31 18.17 4.25
CA PRO A 73 1.06 18.31 3.48
C PRO A 73 1.27 18.80 2.03
N GLU A 74 2.18 19.74 1.83
CA GLU A 74 2.51 20.30 0.52
C GLU A 74 3.27 19.34 -0.42
N LYS A 75 3.65 18.15 0.05
CA LYS A 75 4.32 17.11 -0.73
C LYS A 75 3.40 15.98 -1.16
N VAL A 76 2.14 15.97 -0.71
CA VAL A 76 1.19 14.88 -0.99
C VAL A 76 0.91 14.76 -2.49
N ASP A 77 0.54 15.85 -3.14
CA ASP A 77 0.19 15.84 -4.57
C ASP A 77 1.36 15.36 -5.43
N ALA A 78 2.57 15.85 -5.16
CA ALA A 78 3.78 15.40 -5.86
C ALA A 78 4.04 13.89 -5.67
N ALA A 79 3.85 13.37 -4.46
CA ALA A 79 4.00 11.94 -4.19
C ALA A 79 2.93 11.10 -4.91
N MET A 80 1.68 11.58 -4.97
CA MET A 80 0.62 10.93 -5.74
C MET A 80 0.95 10.90 -7.24
N ASP A 81 1.45 12.00 -7.78
CA ASP A 81 1.88 12.10 -9.18
C ASP A 81 3.02 11.12 -9.49
N GLU A 82 4.01 11.00 -8.60
CA GLU A 82 5.10 10.02 -8.72
C GLU A 82 4.56 8.58 -8.78
N TYR A 83 3.60 8.24 -7.92
CA TYR A 83 2.98 6.91 -7.95
C TYR A 83 2.16 6.67 -9.21
N ILE A 84 1.36 7.64 -9.64
CA ILE A 84 0.60 7.54 -10.89
C ILE A 84 1.54 7.37 -12.08
N ALA A 85 2.64 8.13 -12.13
CA ALA A 85 3.66 8.00 -13.17
C ALA A 85 4.31 6.61 -13.14
N TYR A 86 4.65 6.09 -11.95
CA TYR A 86 5.16 4.74 -11.78
C TYR A 86 4.16 3.69 -12.32
N PHE A 87 2.89 3.74 -11.91
CA PHE A 87 1.85 2.82 -12.39
C PHE A 87 1.68 2.88 -13.91
N LYS A 88 1.67 4.08 -14.50
CA LYS A 88 1.65 4.28 -15.96
C LYS A 88 2.87 3.64 -16.63
N GLY A 89 4.06 3.78 -16.05
CA GLY A 89 5.27 3.11 -16.51
C GLY A 89 5.17 1.57 -16.47
N GLN A 90 4.37 1.02 -15.55
CA GLN A 90 4.05 -0.42 -15.50
C GLN A 90 2.93 -0.84 -16.46
N GLY A 91 2.39 0.07 -17.27
CA GLY A 91 1.30 -0.17 -18.22
C GLY A 91 -0.10 -0.06 -17.62
N VAL A 92 -0.26 0.57 -16.46
CA VAL A 92 -1.57 0.90 -15.88
C VAL A 92 -2.12 2.14 -16.58
N THR A 93 -3.37 2.07 -17.01
CA THR A 93 -4.14 3.22 -17.51
C THR A 93 -5.09 3.69 -16.42
N THR A 94 -5.01 4.96 -16.04
CA THR A 94 -5.87 5.58 -15.02
C THR A 94 -6.84 6.57 -15.67
N SER A 95 -8.01 6.78 -15.09
CA SER A 95 -8.85 7.93 -15.42
C SER A 95 -8.26 9.22 -14.84
N GLU A 96 -8.72 10.37 -15.36
CA GLU A 96 -8.45 11.68 -14.75
C GLU A 96 -9.34 11.94 -13.54
N GLN A 97 -10.50 11.27 -13.47
CA GLN A 97 -11.40 11.34 -12.33
C GLN A 97 -10.82 10.57 -11.14
N ILE A 98 -10.78 11.21 -9.98
CA ILE A 98 -10.47 10.60 -8.69
C ILE A 98 -11.73 10.65 -7.84
N GLU A 99 -12.18 9.49 -7.39
CA GLU A 99 -13.33 9.35 -6.50
C GLU A 99 -12.84 9.49 -5.06
N LYS A 100 -13.43 10.41 -4.30
CA LYS A 100 -13.00 10.73 -2.93
C LYS A 100 -14.08 10.34 -1.93
N THR A 101 -13.72 9.56 -0.93
CA THR A 101 -14.57 9.21 0.21
C THR A 101 -13.81 9.50 1.49
N THR A 102 -14.46 10.18 2.44
CA THR A 102 -13.89 10.42 3.76
C THR A 102 -14.55 9.50 4.76
N GLU A 103 -13.74 8.79 5.54
CA GLU A 103 -14.19 7.97 6.65
C GLU A 103 -13.45 8.35 7.95
N THR A 104 -13.99 7.93 9.08
CA THR A 104 -13.35 8.11 10.38
C THR A 104 -12.95 6.76 10.93
N VAL A 105 -11.65 6.57 11.14
CA VAL A 105 -11.07 5.35 11.72
C VAL A 105 -10.42 5.74 13.04
N ASN A 106 -10.87 5.15 14.16
CA ASN A 106 -10.41 5.50 15.51
C ASN A 106 -10.45 7.01 15.84
N GLY A 107 -11.43 7.75 15.33
CA GLY A 107 -11.53 9.20 15.52
C GLY A 107 -10.58 10.04 14.65
N VAL A 108 -9.81 9.40 13.77
CA VAL A 108 -8.93 10.04 12.79
C VAL A 108 -9.60 10.05 11.42
N SER A 109 -9.58 11.20 10.74
CA SER A 109 -10.09 11.33 9.37
C SER A 109 -9.14 10.64 8.39
N VAL A 110 -9.68 9.74 7.58
CA VAL A 110 -9.01 9.05 6.48
C VAL A 110 -9.70 9.45 5.19
N LEU A 111 -8.97 10.07 4.29
CA LEU A 111 -9.42 10.36 2.93
C LEU A 111 -8.98 9.22 2.01
N ASP A 112 -9.95 8.42 1.56
CA ASP A 112 -9.79 7.41 0.52
C ASP A 112 -10.00 8.04 -0.86
N MET A 113 -9.04 7.84 -1.74
CA MET A 113 -8.99 8.37 -3.09
C MET A 113 -8.85 7.20 -4.06
N ASN A 114 -9.96 6.76 -4.63
CA ASN A 114 -9.99 5.72 -5.64
C ASN A 114 -9.71 6.31 -7.03
N VAL A 115 -8.76 5.71 -7.74
CA VAL A 115 -8.39 6.09 -9.11
C VAL A 115 -8.82 4.94 -10.02
N PRO A 116 -9.95 5.08 -10.75
CA PRO A 116 -10.37 4.06 -11.71
C PRO A 116 -9.24 3.73 -12.68
N ALA A 117 -8.85 2.46 -12.68
CA ALA A 117 -7.66 2.01 -13.38
C ALA A 117 -7.87 0.67 -14.08
N LYS A 118 -7.12 0.47 -15.16
CA LYS A 118 -6.98 -0.81 -15.84
C LYS A 118 -5.51 -1.15 -16.02
N TRP A 119 -5.19 -2.43 -15.99
CA TRP A 119 -3.87 -2.94 -16.35
C TRP A 119 -4.03 -4.03 -17.39
N LYS A 120 -3.31 -3.90 -18.52
CA LYS A 120 -3.41 -4.84 -19.66
C LYS A 120 -4.86 -5.07 -20.12
N GLY A 121 -5.70 -4.03 -20.08
CA GLY A 121 -7.09 -4.06 -20.52
C GLY A 121 -8.11 -4.57 -19.49
N ALA A 122 -7.68 -5.08 -18.33
CA ALA A 122 -8.55 -5.54 -17.26
C ALA A 122 -8.58 -4.56 -16.08
N PRO A 123 -9.68 -4.49 -15.28
CA PRO A 123 -9.72 -3.65 -14.08
C PRO A 123 -8.60 -3.99 -13.09
N THR A 124 -8.04 -2.96 -12.45
CA THR A 124 -7.07 -3.07 -11.34
C THR A 124 -7.44 -2.03 -10.29
N VAL A 125 -7.02 -2.24 -9.05
CA VAL A 125 -7.31 -1.32 -7.94
C VAL A 125 -6.13 -0.39 -7.75
N VAL A 126 -6.34 0.92 -7.92
CA VAL A 126 -5.37 1.97 -7.53
C VAL A 126 -6.06 2.90 -6.55
N ARG A 127 -5.53 2.99 -5.34
CA ARG A 127 -6.08 3.83 -4.27
C ARG A 127 -4.98 4.60 -3.55
N PHE A 128 -5.35 5.74 -2.99
CA PHE A 128 -4.53 6.47 -2.05
C PHE A 128 -5.33 6.73 -0.77
N PHE A 129 -4.72 6.50 0.38
CA PHE A 129 -5.30 6.87 1.67
C PHE A 129 -4.45 7.94 2.29
N MET A 130 -5.04 9.10 2.52
CA MET A 130 -4.40 10.18 3.26
C MET A 130 -4.95 10.20 4.68
N VAL A 131 -4.07 9.98 5.64
CA VAL A 131 -4.38 9.95 7.07
C VAL A 131 -3.75 11.16 7.72
N GLY A 132 -4.57 12.01 8.33
CA GLY A 132 -4.06 13.12 9.13
C GLY A 132 -3.29 12.57 10.33
N VAL A 133 -2.09 13.09 10.61
CA VAL A 133 -1.40 12.75 11.85
C VAL A 133 -1.71 13.76 12.95
N ARG A 134 -1.68 13.23 14.17
CA ARG A 134 -1.89 13.85 15.48
C ARG A 134 -1.74 15.38 15.55
N PRO A 135 -2.54 16.06 16.39
CA PRO A 135 -2.37 17.49 16.67
C PRO A 135 -0.91 17.85 16.98
N GLY A 136 -0.40 18.88 16.31
CA GLY A 136 0.98 19.37 16.51
C GLY A 136 2.05 18.72 15.63
N VAL A 137 1.71 17.73 14.80
CA VAL A 137 2.63 17.17 13.80
C VAL A 137 2.26 17.69 12.41
N ASN A 138 3.14 18.50 11.79
CA ASN A 138 2.93 19.01 10.43
C ASN A 138 3.32 17.98 9.36
N LYS A 139 2.73 16.79 9.42
CA LYS A 139 2.86 15.74 8.41
C LYS A 139 1.49 15.12 8.14
N VAL A 140 1.42 14.23 7.17
CA VAL A 140 0.36 13.25 6.95
C VAL A 140 0.98 11.90 6.64
N VAL A 141 0.22 10.82 6.80
CA VAL A 141 0.59 9.52 6.22
C VAL A 141 -0.15 9.35 4.89
N LEU A 142 0.60 9.12 3.81
CA LEU A 142 0.05 8.72 2.52
C LEU A 142 0.30 7.22 2.34
N LEU A 143 -0.77 6.46 2.16
CA LEU A 143 -0.71 5.07 1.71
C LEU A 143 -1.06 5.00 0.22
N GLY A 144 -0.09 4.74 -0.64
CA GLY A 144 -0.33 4.44 -2.06
C GLY A 144 -0.54 2.94 -2.23
N TYR A 145 -1.57 2.53 -2.96
CA TYR A 145 -2.02 1.13 -3.03
C TYR A 145 -2.29 0.72 -4.48
N TRP A 146 -1.67 -0.39 -4.89
CA TRP A 146 -1.95 -1.06 -6.16
C TRP A 146 -2.20 -2.54 -5.93
N ALA A 147 -3.35 -3.03 -6.39
CA ALA A 147 -3.74 -4.42 -6.23
C ALA A 147 -4.54 -4.97 -7.40
N SER A 148 -4.61 -6.29 -7.46
CA SER A 148 -5.67 -6.96 -8.22
C SER A 148 -7.01 -6.91 -7.48
N PRO A 149 -8.15 -6.84 -8.19
CA PRO A 149 -9.47 -6.81 -7.56
C PRO A 149 -9.75 -8.01 -6.66
N GLU A 150 -9.29 -9.20 -7.04
CA GLU A 150 -9.49 -10.42 -6.28
C GLU A 150 -8.69 -10.43 -4.98
N ALA A 151 -7.43 -9.98 -5.01
CA ALA A 151 -6.61 -9.91 -3.81
C ALA A 151 -7.10 -8.80 -2.87
N ASP A 152 -7.47 -7.63 -3.40
CA ASP A 152 -8.07 -6.53 -2.64
C ASP A 152 -9.28 -7.01 -1.83
N LYS A 153 -10.19 -7.73 -2.50
CA LYS A 153 -11.36 -8.31 -1.84
C LYS A 153 -10.98 -9.36 -0.80
N ALA A 154 -10.11 -10.31 -1.17
CA ALA A 154 -9.72 -11.43 -0.32
C ALA A 154 -8.94 -11.01 0.94
N ARG A 155 -8.25 -9.86 0.87
CA ARG A 155 -7.36 -9.34 1.92
C ARG A 155 -7.89 -8.07 2.59
N SER A 156 -9.16 -7.73 2.35
CA SER A 156 -9.78 -6.50 2.84
C SER A 156 -9.71 -6.33 4.37
N ALA A 157 -9.82 -7.43 5.13
CA ALA A 157 -9.66 -7.40 6.59
C ALA A 157 -8.24 -7.06 7.04
N GLU A 158 -7.22 -7.62 6.38
CA GLU A 158 -5.81 -7.31 6.66
C GLU A 158 -5.48 -5.86 6.31
N MET A 159 -5.99 -5.35 5.18
CA MET A 159 -5.84 -3.94 4.81
C MET A 159 -6.57 -3.00 5.77
N GLY A 160 -7.76 -3.37 6.24
CA GLY A 160 -8.49 -2.62 7.26
C GLY A 160 -7.72 -2.53 8.59
N GLN A 161 -7.04 -3.61 9.01
CA GLN A 161 -6.18 -3.58 10.18
C GLN A 161 -4.97 -2.65 9.98
N ILE A 162 -4.32 -2.68 8.81
CA ILE A 162 -3.20 -1.77 8.49
C ILE A 162 -3.66 -0.31 8.54
N LEU A 163 -4.83 0.03 7.97
CA LEU A 163 -5.38 1.37 8.05
C LEU A 163 -5.71 1.78 9.49
N THR A 164 -6.22 0.86 10.30
CA THR A 164 -6.48 1.07 11.74
C THR A 164 -5.18 1.35 12.52
N ASP A 165 -4.10 0.66 12.19
CA ASP A 165 -2.78 0.85 12.80
C ASP A 165 -2.14 2.19 12.41
N ILE A 166 -2.46 2.71 11.23
CA ILE A 166 -1.98 4.03 10.75
C ILE A 166 -2.85 5.16 11.31
N ALA A 167 -4.17 4.98 11.29
CA ALA A 167 -5.16 5.94 11.78
C ALA A 167 -5.24 5.91 13.31
N ARG A 168 -4.17 6.39 13.96
CA ARG A 168 -4.08 6.48 15.42
C ARG A 168 -4.14 7.95 15.87
N PRO A 169 -4.92 8.26 16.91
CA PRO A 169 -5.03 9.61 17.46
C PRO A 169 -3.74 10.06 18.18
#